data_AF-P77699-F1
#
_entry.id   AF-P77699-F1
#
_cell.length_a   1.000
_cell.length_b   1.000
_cell.length_c   1.000
_cell.angle_alpha   90.00
_cell.angle_beta   90.00
_cell.angle_gamma   90.00
#
_symmetry.space_group_name_H-M   'P 1'
#
loop_
_entity.id
_entity.type
_entity.pdbx_description
1 polymer ?
#
loop_
_entity_poly.entity_id
_entity_poly.type
_entity_poly.pdbx_seq_one_letter_code
_entity_poly.pdbx_strand_id
1 'polypeptide(L)'
;MNAMGSDYIREVNVVKSARVGYSKMLLGVYAYFIEHKQRNTLIPAGFVAVFNSDESSWHLVEDHRGKTVYDVASGDALFISELGPLPENVTWLSPEGEFQKWNGTAWVKDAEAEKLFRIREAEETKNSLMQVASEHIAPLQDAVDLEIATEEETSLLEAWKKYRVLLNRVDTSTAPDIEWPTNPVRE
;
A
#
# COMPACT_ATOMS: atom_id res chain seq x y z
N MET A 1 12.04 -46.22 24.12
CA MET A 1 11.57 -45.24 23.12
C MET A 1 11.99 -43.81 23.47
N ASN A 2 11.99 -43.38 24.73
CA ASN A 2 12.29 -41.98 25.14
C ASN A 2 13.72 -41.47 24.83
N ALA A 3 14.63 -42.31 24.34
CA ALA A 3 15.99 -41.93 23.98
C ALA A 3 16.11 -41.43 22.52
N MET A 4 15.22 -41.82 21.61
CA MET A 4 15.41 -41.64 20.15
C MET A 4 15.38 -40.19 19.65
N GLY A 5 15.02 -39.22 20.50
CA GLY A 5 15.00 -37.79 20.17
C GLY A 5 15.78 -36.90 21.15
N SER A 6 16.68 -37.47 21.96
CA SER A 6 17.47 -36.69 22.92
C SER A 6 18.76 -36.18 22.28
N ASP A 7 18.92 -34.86 22.18
CA ASP A 7 20.13 -34.20 21.66
C ASP A 7 21.40 -34.46 22.51
N TYR A 8 21.25 -35.05 23.70
CA TYR A 8 22.37 -35.41 24.58
C TYR A 8 23.05 -36.73 24.18
N ILE A 9 22.45 -37.54 23.31
CA ILE A 9 23.03 -38.83 22.90
C ILE A 9 24.00 -38.58 21.75
N ARG A 10 25.30 -38.70 22.03
CA ARG A 10 26.37 -38.49 21.04
C ARG A 10 26.77 -39.77 20.30
N GLU A 11 26.62 -40.92 20.95
CA GLU A 11 27.04 -42.21 20.41
C GLU A 11 26.00 -43.29 20.71
N VAL A 12 25.58 -44.04 19.68
CA VAL A 12 24.71 -45.20 19.83
C VAL A 12 25.47 -46.45 19.43
N ASN A 13 25.69 -47.34 20.41
CA ASN A 13 26.38 -48.59 20.18
C ASN A 13 25.40 -49.68 19.74
N VAL A 14 25.36 -49.97 18.44
CA VAL A 14 24.46 -50.97 17.85
C VAL A 14 25.07 -52.39 17.96
N VAL A 15 25.44 -52.82 19.18
CA VAL A 15 25.97 -54.18 19.39
C VAL A 15 24.85 -55.20 19.23
N LYS A 16 24.87 -55.92 18.11
CA LYS A 16 24.35 -57.29 17.92
C LYS A 16 23.00 -57.61 18.59
N SER A 17 21.99 -56.75 18.44
CA SER A 17 20.61 -57.19 18.61
C SER A 17 20.37 -58.34 17.62
N ALA A 18 20.13 -59.54 18.13
CA ALA A 18 19.99 -60.78 17.37
C ALA A 18 18.89 -60.73 16.28
N ARG A 19 18.03 -59.71 16.31
CA ARG A 19 17.23 -59.29 15.17
C ARG A 19 18.02 -58.29 14.34
N VAL A 20 18.93 -58.83 13.52
CA VAL A 20 19.77 -58.11 12.53
C VAL A 20 18.99 -57.06 11.72
N GLY A 21 17.67 -57.25 11.55
CA GLY A 21 16.78 -56.28 10.92
C GLY A 21 16.73 -54.90 11.59
N TYR A 22 16.65 -54.81 12.92
CA TYR A 22 16.53 -53.49 13.59
C TYR A 22 17.81 -52.68 13.51
N SER A 23 18.99 -53.32 13.57
CA SER A 23 20.28 -52.64 13.46
C SER A 23 20.45 -51.98 12.07
N LYS A 24 20.05 -52.68 11.01
CA LYS A 24 20.05 -52.12 9.64
C LYS A 24 19.03 -51.00 9.48
N MET A 25 17.85 -51.14 10.08
CA MET A 25 16.81 -50.11 10.05
C MET A 25 17.28 -48.83 10.78
N LEU A 26 17.92 -48.96 11.94
CA LEU A 26 18.51 -47.83 12.67
C LEU A 26 19.63 -47.15 11.89
N LEU A 27 20.56 -47.91 11.28
CA LEU A 27 21.60 -47.34 10.42
C LEU A 27 21.00 -46.60 9.22
N GLY A 28 19.95 -47.14 8.61
CA GLY A 28 19.20 -46.47 7.54
C GLY A 28 18.58 -45.15 8.01
N VAL A 29 17.98 -45.13 9.20
CA VAL A 29 17.41 -43.92 9.81
C VAL A 29 18.49 -42.88 10.15
N TYR A 30 19.64 -43.29 10.69
CA TYR A 30 20.76 -42.37 10.95
C TYR A 30 21.35 -41.80 9.67
N ALA A 31 21.59 -42.63 8.65
CA ALA A 31 22.07 -42.18 7.35
C ALA A 31 21.09 -41.19 6.71
N TYR A 32 19.78 -41.48 6.79
CA TYR A 32 18.73 -40.57 6.38
C TYR A 32 18.82 -39.23 7.13
N PHE A 33 18.88 -39.23 8.46
CA PHE A 33 18.97 -37.98 9.21
C PHE A 33 20.27 -37.20 8.97
N ILE A 34 21.40 -37.87 8.73
CA ILE A 34 22.68 -37.21 8.41
C ILE A 34 22.61 -36.56 7.03
N GLU A 35 22.15 -37.30 6.02
CA GLU A 35 21.91 -36.79 4.67
C GLU A 35 20.93 -35.61 4.70
N HIS A 36 19.83 -35.73 5.43
CA HIS A 36 18.82 -34.68 5.55
C HIS A 36 19.29 -33.48 6.40
N LYS A 37 20.06 -33.70 7.48
CA LYS A 37 20.68 -32.60 8.24
C LYS A 37 21.70 -31.86 7.38
N GLN A 38 22.54 -32.57 6.62
CA GLN A 38 23.47 -31.93 5.68
C GLN A 38 22.72 -31.12 4.62
N ARG A 39 21.62 -31.65 4.05
CA ARG A 39 20.77 -30.87 3.14
C ARG A 39 20.20 -29.62 3.80
N ASN A 40 19.80 -29.68 5.08
CA ASN A 40 19.30 -28.51 5.80
C ASN A 40 20.40 -27.46 6.07
N THR A 41 21.66 -27.87 6.30
CA THR A 41 22.79 -26.95 6.50
C THR A 41 23.29 -26.31 5.20
N LEU A 42 22.94 -26.88 4.04
CA LEU A 42 23.37 -26.39 2.72
C LEU A 42 22.48 -25.30 2.14
N ILE A 43 21.29 -25.05 2.71
CA ILE A 43 20.39 -24.01 2.21
C ILE A 43 20.87 -22.66 2.77
N PRO A 44 21.29 -21.70 1.91
CA PRO A 44 21.69 -20.38 2.37
C PRO A 44 20.51 -19.66 3.03
N ALA A 45 20.80 -18.75 3.97
CA ALA A 45 19.76 -17.94 4.60
C ALA A 45 19.00 -17.12 3.54
N GLY A 46 17.67 -17.13 3.61
CA GLY A 46 16.81 -16.45 2.63
C GLY A 46 16.51 -17.28 1.37
N PHE A 47 16.84 -18.58 1.36
CA PHE A 47 16.47 -19.50 0.30
C PHE A 47 15.65 -20.67 0.86
N VAL A 48 14.86 -21.28 0.00
CA VAL A 48 14.16 -22.53 0.25
C VAL A 48 14.42 -23.50 -0.89
N ALA A 49 14.57 -24.78 -0.56
CA ALA A 49 14.66 -25.83 -1.57
C ALA A 49 13.25 -26.22 -2.03
N VAL A 50 12.96 -26.07 -3.32
CA VAL A 50 11.72 -26.49 -3.97
C VAL A 50 12.03 -27.68 -4.88
N PHE A 51 11.25 -28.74 -4.77
CA PHE A 51 11.42 -29.93 -5.61
C PHE A 51 10.65 -29.77 -6.92
N ASN A 52 11.34 -29.89 -8.06
CA ASN A 52 10.74 -29.95 -9.38
C ASN A 52 10.48 -31.42 -9.75
N SER A 53 9.21 -31.79 -9.89
CA SER A 53 8.81 -33.17 -10.21
C SER A 53 9.21 -33.59 -11.62
N ASP A 54 9.25 -32.67 -12.58
CA ASP A 54 9.52 -32.97 -13.99
C ASP A 54 10.99 -33.35 -14.20
N GLU A 55 11.89 -32.64 -13.52
CA GLU A 55 13.33 -32.91 -13.55
C GLU A 55 13.78 -33.89 -12.47
N SER A 56 12.90 -34.23 -11.51
CA SER A 56 13.25 -34.97 -10.30
C SER A 56 14.45 -34.35 -9.55
N SER A 57 14.54 -33.02 -9.56
CA SER A 57 15.66 -32.24 -9.05
C SER A 57 15.20 -31.21 -8.01
N TRP A 58 16.08 -30.82 -7.09
CA TRP A 58 15.83 -29.75 -6.13
C TRP A 58 16.44 -28.45 -6.63
N HIS A 59 15.65 -27.38 -6.67
CA HIS A 59 16.08 -26.04 -7.00
C HIS A 59 16.03 -25.14 -5.77
N LEU A 60 17.02 -24.26 -5.63
CA LEU A 60 16.98 -23.22 -4.61
C LEU A 60 16.21 -22.02 -5.15
N VAL A 61 15.20 -21.59 -4.40
CA VAL A 61 14.39 -20.42 -4.72
C VAL A 61 14.54 -19.42 -3.58
N GLU A 62 14.62 -18.14 -3.92
CA GLU A 62 14.63 -17.07 -2.91
C GLU A 62 13.33 -17.09 -2.10
N ASP A 63 13.47 -16.94 -0.78
CA ASP A 63 12.37 -16.89 0.17
C ASP A 63 12.34 -15.51 0.84
N HIS A 64 11.42 -14.68 0.36
CA HIS A 64 11.11 -13.37 0.92
C HIS A 64 9.74 -13.33 1.60
N ARG A 65 9.12 -14.49 1.85
CA ARG A 65 7.77 -14.57 2.42
C ARG A 65 7.69 -13.92 3.80
N GLY A 66 6.52 -13.36 4.11
CA GLY A 66 6.29 -12.69 5.39
C GLY A 66 6.89 -11.29 5.47
N LYS A 67 7.57 -10.82 4.42
CA LYS A 67 8.11 -9.47 4.32
C LYS A 67 7.19 -8.61 3.46
N THR A 68 7.21 -7.30 3.73
CA THR A 68 6.48 -6.29 2.95
C THR A 68 7.46 -5.50 2.10
N VAL A 69 7.15 -5.33 0.84
CA VAL A 69 7.83 -4.46 -0.12
C VAL A 69 6.85 -3.43 -0.64
N TYR A 70 7.35 -2.41 -1.31
CA TYR A 70 6.55 -1.32 -1.85
C TYR A 70 6.73 -1.26 -3.36
N ASP A 71 5.64 -1.17 -4.10
CA ASP A 71 5.68 -1.00 -5.54
C ASP A 71 6.29 0.36 -5.89
N VAL A 72 7.25 0.35 -6.81
CA VAL A 72 8.00 1.53 -7.26
C VAL A 72 7.15 2.48 -8.10
N ALA A 73 6.11 1.98 -8.77
CA ALA A 73 5.24 2.77 -9.64
C ALA A 73 4.13 3.45 -8.85
N SER A 74 3.47 2.74 -7.92
CA SER A 74 2.35 3.28 -7.14
C SER A 74 2.69 3.67 -5.70
N GLY A 75 3.74 3.10 -5.10
CA GLY A 75 4.02 3.22 -3.67
C GLY A 75 3.22 2.25 -2.80
N ASP A 76 2.43 1.36 -3.39
CA ASP A 76 1.56 0.44 -2.65
C ASP A 76 2.37 -0.64 -1.91
N ALA A 77 1.93 -0.95 -0.69
CA ALA A 77 2.50 -2.04 0.08
C ALA A 77 2.08 -3.41 -0.49
N LEU A 78 3.06 -4.21 -0.87
CA LEU A 78 2.92 -5.58 -1.35
C LEU A 78 3.49 -6.55 -0.32
N PHE A 79 2.63 -7.43 0.20
CA PHE A 79 3.03 -8.51 1.09
C PHE A 79 3.46 -9.73 0.28
N ILE A 80 4.70 -10.19 0.51
CA ILE A 80 5.22 -11.37 -0.20
C ILE A 80 4.67 -12.63 0.47
N SER A 81 3.77 -13.32 -0.21
CA SER A 81 3.25 -14.63 0.17
C SER A 81 3.87 -15.78 -0.63
N GLU A 82 4.38 -15.49 -1.83
CA GLU A 82 4.90 -16.47 -2.78
C GLU A 82 6.42 -16.62 -2.71
N LEU A 83 6.91 -17.75 -3.21
CA LEU A 83 8.34 -18.01 -3.36
C LEU A 83 8.83 -17.47 -4.69
N GLY A 84 10.05 -16.95 -4.71
CA GLY A 84 10.63 -16.42 -5.93
C GLY A 84 11.56 -15.25 -5.67
N PRO A 85 12.24 -14.79 -6.74
CA PRO A 85 12.98 -13.54 -6.69
C PRO A 85 12.03 -12.38 -6.39
N LEU A 86 12.61 -11.32 -5.86
CA LEU A 86 11.86 -10.09 -5.66
C LEU A 86 11.35 -9.54 -7.02
N PRO A 87 10.08 -9.09 -7.12
CA PRO A 87 9.60 -8.45 -8.34
C PRO A 87 10.48 -7.27 -8.77
N GLU A 88 10.67 -7.05 -10.07
CA GLU A 88 11.60 -6.02 -10.57
C GLU A 88 11.18 -4.57 -10.19
N ASN A 89 9.88 -4.34 -9.96
CA ASN A 89 9.32 -3.02 -9.68
C ASN A 89 9.02 -2.79 -8.20
N VAL A 90 9.77 -3.39 -7.27
CA VAL A 90 9.52 -3.16 -5.83
C VAL A 90 10.77 -2.76 -5.07
N THR A 91 10.56 -2.09 -3.95
CA THR A 91 11.62 -1.60 -3.05
C THR A 91 11.29 -1.95 -1.60
N TRP A 92 12.32 -2.11 -0.77
CA TRP A 92 12.18 -2.29 0.68
C TRP A 92 11.92 -0.97 1.40
N LEU A 93 12.13 0.17 0.73
CA LEU A 93 11.95 1.49 1.32
C LEU A 93 10.47 1.87 1.29
N SER A 94 9.91 2.16 2.46
CA SER A 94 8.54 2.68 2.56
C SER A 94 8.49 4.15 2.12
N PRO A 95 7.51 4.55 1.30
CA PRO A 95 7.27 5.96 1.05
C PRO A 95 6.80 6.65 2.36
N GLU A 96 7.50 7.70 2.79
CA GLU A 96 7.17 8.48 4.00
C GLU A 96 5.87 9.33 3.93
N GLY A 97 5.13 9.32 2.82
CA GLY A 97 4.02 10.25 2.53
C GLY A 97 3.38 10.00 1.15
N GLU A 98 2.26 10.69 0.88
CA GLU A 98 1.34 10.39 -0.24
C GLU A 98 1.86 10.79 -1.63
N PHE A 99 2.57 11.92 -1.75
CA PHE A 99 3.04 12.44 -3.04
C PHE A 99 4.53 12.22 -3.20
N GLN A 100 4.92 10.97 -3.45
CA GLN A 100 6.31 10.60 -3.70
C GLN A 100 6.46 9.80 -4.98
N LYS A 101 7.60 10.01 -5.63
CA LYS A 101 7.98 9.33 -6.85
C LYS A 101 9.35 8.71 -6.66
N TRP A 102 9.47 7.44 -7.03
CA TRP A 102 10.74 6.73 -6.99
C TRP A 102 11.69 7.26 -8.07
N ASN A 103 12.90 7.68 -7.68
CA ASN A 103 13.91 8.18 -8.62
C ASN A 103 14.91 7.10 -9.10
N GLY A 104 14.67 5.84 -8.75
CA GLY A 104 15.61 4.72 -8.98
C GLY A 104 16.40 4.30 -7.74
N THR A 105 16.57 5.20 -6.77
CA THR A 105 17.34 4.96 -5.54
C THR A 105 16.59 5.29 -4.25
N ALA A 106 15.72 6.29 -4.28
CA ALA A 106 14.95 6.77 -3.13
C ALA A 106 13.62 7.39 -3.57
N TRP A 107 12.70 7.49 -2.61
CA TRP A 107 11.45 8.24 -2.75
C TRP A 107 11.75 9.74 -2.70
N VAL A 108 11.37 10.45 -3.76
CA VAL A 108 11.50 11.91 -3.85
C VAL A 108 10.11 12.50 -3.85
N LYS A 109 9.91 13.57 -3.09
CA LYS A 109 8.64 14.30 -3.05
C LYS A 109 8.27 14.83 -4.44
N ASP A 110 7.12 14.42 -4.95
CA ASP A 110 6.58 14.91 -6.22
C ASP A 110 5.77 16.18 -5.94
N ALA A 111 6.47 17.32 -5.96
CA ALA A 111 5.85 18.63 -5.74
C ALA A 111 4.82 18.99 -6.83
N GLU A 112 4.93 18.43 -8.04
CA GLU A 112 3.97 18.65 -9.11
C GLU A 112 2.68 17.87 -8.84
N ALA A 113 2.79 16.61 -8.43
CA ALA A 113 1.64 15.80 -8.03
C ALA A 113 0.91 16.40 -6.81
N GLU A 114 1.66 16.83 -5.79
CA GLU A 114 1.08 17.52 -4.62
C GLU A 114 0.37 18.81 -5.04
N LYS A 115 1.02 19.66 -5.87
CA LYS A 115 0.40 20.89 -6.36
C LYS A 115 -0.85 20.62 -7.17
N LEU A 116 -0.82 19.66 -8.09
CA LEU A 116 -1.96 19.30 -8.92
C LEU A 116 -3.12 18.76 -8.08
N PHE A 117 -2.83 17.95 -7.06
CA PHE A 117 -3.82 17.46 -6.12
C PHE A 117 -4.49 18.63 -5.37
N ARG A 118 -3.69 19.57 -4.86
CA ARG A 118 -4.20 20.78 -4.17
C ARG A 118 -5.06 21.66 -5.08
N ILE A 119 -4.66 21.82 -6.34
CA ILE A 119 -5.46 22.56 -7.33
C ILE A 119 -6.80 21.88 -7.56
N ARG A 120 -6.82 20.55 -7.71
CA ARG A 120 -8.06 19.79 -7.89
C ARG A 120 -8.98 19.90 -6.67
N GLU A 121 -8.44 19.77 -5.47
CA GLU A 121 -9.19 19.96 -4.21
C GLU A 121 -9.80 21.37 -4.13
N ALA A 122 -9.04 22.39 -4.52
CA ALA A 122 -9.52 23.76 -4.60
C ALA A 122 -10.61 23.94 -5.68
N GLU A 123 -10.46 23.32 -6.84
CA GLU A 123 -11.49 23.33 -7.90
C GLU A 123 -12.79 22.64 -7.47
N GLU A 124 -12.70 21.51 -6.79
CA GLU A 124 -13.85 20.81 -6.22
C GLU A 124 -14.56 21.68 -5.17
N THR A 125 -13.78 22.34 -4.30
CA THR A 125 -14.30 23.29 -3.30
C THR A 125 -15.00 24.47 -3.98
N LYS A 126 -14.37 25.06 -5.01
CA LYS A 126 -14.95 26.15 -5.81
C LYS A 126 -16.28 25.73 -6.44
N ASN A 127 -16.32 24.54 -7.04
CA ASN A 127 -17.52 24.01 -7.69
C ASN A 127 -18.65 23.77 -6.67
N SER A 128 -18.32 23.21 -5.50
CA SER A 128 -19.28 23.03 -4.40
C SER A 128 -19.85 24.36 -3.92
N LEU A 129 -19.00 25.37 -3.68
CA LEU A 129 -19.44 26.71 -3.28
C LEU A 129 -20.27 27.41 -4.38
N MET A 130 -19.93 27.20 -5.65
CA MET A 130 -20.70 27.70 -6.79
C MET A 130 -22.08 27.04 -6.89
N GLN A 131 -22.17 25.75 -6.58
CA GLN A 131 -23.45 25.03 -6.54
C GLN A 131 -24.35 25.59 -5.43
N VAL A 132 -23.83 25.71 -4.20
CA VAL A 132 -24.58 26.30 -3.07
C VAL A 132 -25.07 27.70 -3.40
N ALA A 133 -24.21 28.54 -3.98
CA ALA A 133 -24.63 29.87 -4.41
C ALA A 133 -25.75 29.84 -5.46
N SER A 134 -25.70 28.90 -6.40
CA SER A 134 -26.73 28.75 -7.44
C SER A 134 -28.05 28.25 -6.87
N GLU A 135 -28.01 27.36 -5.87
CA GLU A 135 -29.18 26.86 -5.15
C GLU A 135 -29.88 27.97 -4.36
N HIS A 136 -29.13 28.91 -3.77
CA HIS A 136 -29.73 30.10 -3.12
C HIS A 136 -30.22 31.16 -4.12
N ILE A 137 -29.54 31.32 -5.25
CA ILE A 137 -29.92 32.29 -6.28
C ILE A 137 -31.26 31.92 -6.93
N ALA A 138 -31.52 30.62 -7.17
CA ALA A 138 -32.70 30.20 -7.94
C ALA A 138 -34.03 30.66 -7.30
N PRO A 139 -34.33 30.40 -6.00
CA PRO A 139 -35.56 30.87 -5.37
C PRO A 139 -35.67 32.40 -5.33
N LEU A 140 -34.55 33.10 -5.11
CA LEU A 140 -34.52 34.56 -5.06
C LEU A 140 -34.76 35.17 -6.45
N GLN A 141 -34.25 34.52 -7.50
CA GLN A 141 -34.50 34.93 -8.88
C GLN A 141 -35.97 34.68 -9.25
N ASP A 142 -36.55 33.54 -8.87
CA ASP A 142 -37.96 33.25 -9.10
C ASP A 142 -38.87 34.29 -8.41
N ALA A 143 -38.55 34.69 -7.18
CA ALA A 143 -39.30 35.73 -6.47
C ALA A 143 -39.23 37.10 -7.18
N VAL A 144 -38.06 37.44 -7.76
CA VAL A 144 -37.87 38.66 -8.55
C VAL A 144 -38.62 38.59 -9.88
N ASP A 145 -38.55 37.46 -10.58
CA ASP A 145 -39.22 37.24 -11.87
C ASP A 145 -40.76 37.24 -11.72
N LEU A 146 -41.26 36.82 -10.56
CA LEU A 146 -42.67 36.90 -10.19
C LEU A 146 -43.09 38.27 -9.63
N GLU A 147 -42.17 39.24 -9.53
CA GLU A 147 -42.38 40.58 -8.97
C GLU A 147 -42.92 40.56 -7.52
N ILE A 148 -42.69 39.47 -6.77
CA ILE A 148 -43.10 39.31 -5.36
C ILE A 148 -41.93 39.41 -4.38
N ALA A 149 -40.70 39.62 -4.88
CA ALA A 149 -39.52 39.76 -4.04
C ALA A 149 -39.57 41.00 -3.14
N THR A 150 -39.19 40.80 -1.89
CA THR A 150 -38.96 41.86 -0.91
C THR A 150 -37.65 42.62 -1.19
N GLU A 151 -37.50 43.82 -0.62
CA GLU A 151 -36.24 44.59 -0.69
C GLU A 151 -35.05 43.81 -0.08
N GLU A 152 -35.33 42.96 0.91
CA GLU A 152 -34.35 42.07 1.54
C GLU A 152 -33.89 40.97 0.57
N GLU A 153 -34.82 40.31 -0.12
CA GLU A 153 -34.52 39.26 -1.11
C GLU A 153 -33.78 39.81 -2.32
N THR A 154 -34.14 41.00 -2.81
CA THR A 154 -33.42 41.65 -3.93
C THR A 154 -31.98 42.01 -3.55
N SER A 155 -31.75 42.52 -2.34
CA SER A 155 -30.42 42.80 -1.79
C SER A 155 -29.60 41.51 -1.62
N LEU A 156 -30.24 40.44 -1.12
CA LEU A 156 -29.62 39.13 -0.95
C LEU A 156 -29.26 38.49 -2.29
N LEU A 157 -30.11 38.62 -3.31
CA LEU A 157 -29.85 38.17 -4.68
C LEU A 157 -28.63 38.87 -5.26
N GLU A 158 -28.50 40.19 -5.07
CA GLU A 158 -27.32 40.94 -5.52
C GLU A 158 -26.05 40.47 -4.80
N ALA A 159 -26.13 40.23 -3.48
CA ALA A 159 -25.02 39.72 -2.68
C ALA A 159 -24.56 38.32 -3.16
N TRP A 160 -25.49 37.42 -3.44
CA TRP A 160 -25.20 36.10 -3.99
C TRP A 160 -24.62 36.15 -5.41
N LYS A 161 -25.15 37.01 -6.28
CA LYS A 161 -24.60 37.23 -7.62
C LYS A 161 -23.15 37.73 -7.56
N LYS A 162 -22.87 38.71 -6.67
CA LYS A 162 -21.50 39.17 -6.39
C LYS A 162 -20.61 38.04 -5.90
N TYR A 163 -21.08 37.27 -4.92
CA TYR A 163 -20.35 36.12 -4.38
C TYR A 163 -19.99 35.08 -5.45
N ARG A 164 -20.93 34.71 -6.32
CA ARG A 164 -20.68 33.77 -7.44
C ARG A 164 -19.66 34.31 -8.43
N VAL A 165 -19.69 35.60 -8.76
CA VAL A 165 -18.69 36.23 -9.64
C VAL A 165 -17.32 36.26 -8.98
N LEU A 166 -17.26 36.57 -7.68
CA LEU A 166 -16.00 36.53 -6.91
C LEU A 166 -15.43 35.12 -6.87
N LEU A 167 -16.23 34.10 -6.54
CA LEU A 167 -15.82 32.69 -6.59
C LEU A 167 -15.27 32.31 -7.95
N ASN A 168 -15.96 32.69 -9.04
CA ASN A 168 -15.50 32.36 -10.38
C ASN A 168 -14.13 32.98 -10.71
N ARG A 169 -13.82 34.15 -10.14
CA ARG A 169 -12.53 34.84 -10.29
C ARG A 169 -11.41 34.30 -9.40
N VAL A 170 -11.73 33.51 -8.38
CA VAL A 170 -10.72 32.85 -7.54
C VAL A 170 -9.87 31.95 -8.43
N ASP A 171 -8.56 32.19 -8.42
CA ASP A 171 -7.57 31.36 -9.07
C ASP A 171 -7.23 30.17 -8.18
N THR A 172 -7.58 28.97 -8.61
CA THR A 172 -7.29 27.73 -7.88
C THR A 172 -5.82 27.31 -8.03
N SER A 173 -5.06 27.93 -8.94
CA SER A 173 -3.65 27.61 -9.17
C SER A 173 -2.71 28.09 -8.06
N THR A 174 -3.18 29.00 -7.19
CA THR A 174 -2.45 29.52 -6.01
C THR A 174 -2.62 28.64 -4.77
N ALA A 175 -3.30 27.49 -4.86
CA ALA A 175 -3.44 26.55 -3.76
C ALA A 175 -2.08 26.25 -3.10
N PRO A 176 -1.99 26.25 -1.76
CA PRO A 176 -3.10 26.30 -0.79
C PRO A 176 -3.56 27.70 -0.36
N ASP A 177 -2.82 28.76 -0.72
CA ASP A 177 -3.08 30.13 -0.26
C ASP A 177 -4.19 30.79 -1.08
N ILE A 178 -5.42 30.28 -0.91
CA ILE A 178 -6.61 30.77 -1.60
C ILE A 178 -7.48 31.55 -0.63
N GLU A 179 -7.71 32.83 -0.94
CA GLU A 179 -8.67 33.67 -0.23
C GLU A 179 -10.08 33.41 -0.77
N TRP A 180 -10.84 32.58 -0.06
CA TRP A 180 -12.25 32.35 -0.40
C TRP A 180 -13.10 33.56 -0.04
N PRO A 181 -14.00 34.01 -0.93
CA PRO A 181 -14.95 35.07 -0.61
C PRO A 181 -15.86 34.64 0.55
N THR A 182 -16.37 35.63 1.30
CA THR A 182 -17.29 35.35 2.42
C THR A 182 -18.71 35.12 1.91
N ASN A 183 -19.36 34.07 2.41
CA ASN A 183 -20.76 33.78 2.12
C ASN A 183 -21.67 34.92 2.63
N PRO A 184 -22.60 35.44 1.79
CA PRO A 184 -23.52 36.51 2.19
C PRO A 184 -24.54 36.13 3.28
N VAL A 185 -24.79 34.83 3.53
CA VAL A 185 -25.77 34.34 4.54
C VAL A 185 -25.08 34.03 5.87
N ARG A 186 -24.01 34.73 6.26
CA ARG A 186 -23.45 34.50 7.61
C ARG A 186 -24.51 34.83 8.68
N GLU A 187 -24.79 33.81 9.49
CA GLU A 187 -25.65 33.74 10.68
C GLU A 187 -25.70 35.01 11.54
#